data_AF-A0A439CXX8-F1
#
_entry.id   AF-A0A439CXX8-F1
#
_cell.length_a   1.000
_cell.length_b   1.000
_cell.length_c   1.000
_cell.angle_alpha   90.00
_cell.angle_beta   90.00
_cell.angle_gamma   90.00
#
_symmetry.space_group_name_H-M   'P 1'
#
loop_
_entity.id
_entity.type
_entity.pdbx_description
1 polymer ?
#
loop_
_entity_poly.entity_id
_entity_poly.type
_entity_poly.pdbx_seq_one_letter_code
_entity_poly.pdbx_strand_id
1 'polypeptide(L)'
;MGEVFYDMGFLAIKDVIECSATDLIGEYVGHTGPKTKRVFDTSLGRVLFIDEAYKLAEGPYGKEAMVEMVNNLAKEKYRNKLVVILAGYERDINKLMSINTGLNSRFPVVIRFSALSERQCINLLFKTLQKYGLNTSALEGSGHLKSSLEKSFKKLSVLPAWGNARDVQSVAKAIFLKLLRAASDADLSLTISEDLVIREINSVVQDRQKREVVLPKPGDRKTDSEPTPLHDLQRSRMVPPHMTKMKTNMNTTKATNTDASQEKLQDMGPASRVAYEKPSVTTEGKSDTGLSKEVEQGHGLPNEIKNQPQHDKKSAIEGTSENGLSTEVERDPDVADEIWNQLERDKKAAKKRQTAYKVSRNIRAYATRDIANARATISTAPVGSVVRLRAEEGLRVAQERYVKQRETEKEEKKEKEIQDLLKEKCPLGSDWIKQESGYRCAGGSHSATFEQIKNGQVSG
;
A
#
# COMPACT_ATOMS: atom_id res chain seq x y z
N MET A 1 -13.39 3.80 -10.14
CA MET A 1 -12.95 5.21 -10.12
C MET A 1 -11.76 5.44 -11.03
N GLY A 2 -10.59 4.85 -10.77
CA GLY A 2 -9.44 5.01 -11.68
C GLY A 2 -9.68 4.51 -13.11
N GLU A 3 -10.49 3.47 -13.28
CA GLU A 3 -10.93 2.98 -14.60
C GLU A 3 -11.68 4.04 -15.42
N VAL A 4 -12.62 4.77 -14.81
CA VAL A 4 -13.37 5.83 -15.49
C VAL A 4 -12.44 6.94 -16.01
N PHE A 5 -11.50 7.40 -15.17
CA PHE A 5 -10.55 8.45 -15.57
C PHE A 5 -9.50 7.96 -16.57
N TYR A 6 -9.17 6.68 -16.53
CA TYR A 6 -8.29 6.04 -17.52
C TYR A 6 -8.98 5.95 -18.89
N ASP A 7 -10.22 5.46 -18.94
CA ASP A 7 -10.99 5.31 -20.17
C ASP A 7 -11.30 6.67 -20.84
N MET A 8 -11.47 7.71 -20.03
CA MET A 8 -11.60 9.10 -20.50
C MET A 8 -10.29 9.73 -20.99
N GLY A 9 -9.15 9.02 -20.88
CA GLY A 9 -7.84 9.48 -21.32
C GLY A 9 -7.16 10.53 -20.41
N PHE A 10 -7.68 10.74 -19.19
CA PHE A 10 -7.07 11.67 -18.22
C PHE A 10 -5.91 11.05 -17.44
N LEU A 11 -5.94 9.73 -17.24
CA LEU A 11 -4.92 8.99 -16.48
C LEU A 11 -4.22 7.96 -17.34
N ALA A 12 -2.94 7.74 -17.07
CA ALA A 12 -2.13 6.74 -17.76
C ALA A 12 -2.34 5.32 -17.20
N ILE A 13 -2.84 5.21 -15.96
CA ILE A 13 -3.01 3.94 -15.24
C ILE A 13 -4.33 4.01 -14.46
N LYS A 14 -5.12 2.92 -14.49
CA LYS A 14 -6.41 2.83 -13.80
C LYS A 14 -6.34 2.59 -12.29
N ASP A 15 -5.13 2.47 -11.73
CA ASP A 15 -4.92 2.17 -10.32
C ASP A 15 -5.27 3.36 -9.43
N VAL A 16 -5.67 3.07 -8.20
CA VAL A 16 -5.88 4.06 -7.13
C VAL A 16 -4.82 3.82 -6.07
N ILE A 17 -4.10 4.87 -5.69
CA ILE A 17 -3.18 4.89 -4.55
C ILE A 17 -3.94 5.45 -3.36
N GLU A 18 -4.22 4.59 -2.39
CA GLU A 18 -4.84 4.97 -1.12
C GLU A 18 -3.75 5.36 -0.12
N CYS A 19 -3.91 6.51 0.52
CA CYS A 19 -3.08 6.94 1.61
C CYS A 19 -3.91 7.71 2.66
N SER A 20 -3.32 7.87 3.84
CA SER A 20 -3.89 8.62 4.95
C SER A 20 -3.10 9.92 5.20
N ALA A 21 -3.62 10.81 6.05
CA ALA A 21 -2.87 11.99 6.47
C ALA A 21 -1.49 11.65 7.09
N THR A 22 -1.37 10.53 7.79
CA THR A 22 -0.10 10.10 8.41
C THR A 22 0.95 9.68 7.39
N ASP A 23 0.54 9.29 6.19
CA ASP A 23 1.46 8.97 5.09
C ASP A 23 2.07 10.21 4.45
N LEU A 24 1.46 11.38 4.66
CA LEU A 24 1.94 12.68 4.18
C LEU A 24 2.77 13.40 5.23
N ILE A 25 2.42 13.25 6.52
CA ILE A 25 3.05 13.92 7.66
C ILE A 25 4.35 13.20 8.07
N GLY A 26 5.43 13.95 8.23
CA GLY A 26 6.72 13.45 8.74
C GLY A 26 6.75 13.33 10.27
N GLU A 27 7.65 12.47 10.77
CA GLU A 27 7.88 12.30 12.22
C GLU A 27 8.73 13.42 12.82
N TYR A 28 9.58 14.05 11.99
CA TYR A 28 10.54 15.07 12.38
C TYR A 28 10.46 16.29 11.46
N VAL A 29 10.94 17.43 11.96
CA VAL A 29 11.03 18.69 11.19
C VAL A 29 11.78 18.45 9.88
N GLY A 30 11.21 18.94 8.77
CA GLY A 30 11.81 18.82 7.43
C GLY A 30 11.57 17.48 6.73
N HIS A 31 10.92 16.51 7.38
CA HIS A 31 10.59 15.22 6.74
C HIS A 31 9.25 15.26 6.00
N THR A 32 8.33 16.14 6.40
CA THR A 32 6.97 16.21 5.84
C THR A 32 6.96 16.57 4.36
N GLY A 33 7.69 17.63 3.96
CA GLY A 33 7.77 18.03 2.55
C GLY A 33 8.23 16.90 1.62
N PRO A 34 9.41 16.28 1.83
CA PRO A 34 9.88 15.14 1.03
C PRO A 34 8.93 13.93 1.04
N LYS A 35 8.28 13.64 2.18
CA LYS A 35 7.32 12.53 2.30
C LYS A 35 6.06 12.79 1.47
N THR A 36 5.48 13.97 1.59
CA THR A 36 4.34 14.43 0.77
C THR A 36 4.66 14.37 -0.72
N LYS A 37 5.82 14.93 -1.11
CA LYS A 37 6.29 14.90 -2.51
C LYS A 37 6.44 13.47 -3.04
N ARG A 38 6.97 12.54 -2.25
CA ARG A 38 7.13 11.14 -2.63
C ARG A 38 5.78 10.45 -2.91
N VAL A 39 4.76 10.72 -2.12
CA VAL A 39 3.40 10.20 -2.34
C VAL A 39 2.84 10.73 -3.66
N PHE A 40 3.02 12.02 -3.93
CA PHE A 40 2.63 12.65 -5.20
C PHE A 40 3.37 12.05 -6.41
N ASP A 41 4.69 11.89 -6.30
CA ASP A 41 5.52 11.29 -7.35
C ASP A 41 5.12 9.84 -7.64
N THR A 42 4.81 9.06 -6.60
CA THR A 42 4.38 7.65 -6.72
C THR A 42 2.98 7.52 -7.33
N SER A 43 2.15 8.56 -7.18
CA SER A 43 0.78 8.59 -7.68
C SER A 43 0.65 9.16 -9.08
N LEU A 44 1.75 9.59 -9.70
CA LEU A 44 1.73 10.17 -11.05
C LEU A 44 1.16 9.16 -12.07
N GLY A 45 0.20 9.62 -12.86
CA GLY A 45 -0.54 8.83 -13.83
C GLY A 45 -1.74 8.07 -13.26
N ARG A 46 -2.04 8.21 -11.96
CA ARG A 46 -3.06 7.46 -11.21
C ARG A 46 -4.01 8.40 -10.44
N VAL A 47 -4.97 7.81 -9.73
CA VAL A 47 -5.76 8.50 -8.70
C VAL A 47 -5.01 8.41 -7.36
N LEU A 48 -4.82 9.54 -6.68
CA LEU A 48 -4.39 9.61 -5.28
C LEU A 48 -5.61 9.85 -4.39
N PHE A 49 -5.95 8.88 -3.57
CA PHE A 49 -7.07 8.94 -2.63
C PHE A 49 -6.55 9.12 -1.21
N ILE A 50 -6.84 10.28 -0.61
CA ILE A 50 -6.39 10.64 0.74
C ILE A 50 -7.57 10.49 1.69
N ASP A 51 -7.58 9.41 2.46
CA ASP A 51 -8.61 9.17 3.47
C ASP A 51 -8.34 9.96 4.77
N GLU A 52 -9.42 10.34 5.44
CA GLU A 52 -9.43 11.19 6.63
C GLU A 52 -8.54 12.44 6.49
N ALA A 53 -8.60 13.07 5.31
CA ALA A 53 -7.72 14.19 4.93
C ALA A 53 -7.80 15.38 5.89
N TYR A 54 -8.90 15.53 6.62
CA TYR A 54 -9.07 16.58 7.63
C TYR A 54 -8.03 16.51 8.75
N LYS A 55 -7.40 15.36 9.00
CA LYS A 55 -6.29 15.24 9.96
C LYS A 55 -5.08 16.10 9.57
N LEU A 56 -4.95 16.48 8.30
CA LEU A 56 -3.91 17.42 7.85
C LEU A 56 -4.13 18.83 8.44
N ALA A 57 -5.33 19.16 8.91
CA ALA A 57 -5.60 20.42 9.60
C ALA A 57 -4.91 20.53 10.97
N GLU A 58 -4.44 19.42 11.53
CA GLU A 58 -3.94 19.34 12.89
C GLU A 58 -2.43 19.56 12.97
N GLY A 59 -2.01 20.37 13.93
CA GLY A 59 -0.59 20.61 14.22
C GLY A 59 0.20 21.38 13.14
N PRO A 60 1.48 21.66 13.39
CA PRO A 60 2.34 22.38 12.45
C PRO A 60 2.75 21.51 11.25
N TYR A 61 3.00 20.21 11.45
CA TYR A 61 3.41 19.31 10.37
C TYR A 61 2.26 19.00 9.40
N GLY A 62 1.01 18.91 9.87
CA GLY A 62 -0.15 18.81 8.98
C GLY A 62 -0.27 20.01 8.04
N LYS A 63 -0.06 21.22 8.58
CA LYS A 63 -0.03 22.45 7.78
C LYS A 63 1.09 22.45 6.74
N GLU A 64 2.29 22.00 7.10
CA GLU A 64 3.40 21.84 6.15
C GLU A 64 3.02 20.87 5.01
N ALA A 65 2.41 19.72 5.33
CA ALA A 65 1.94 18.76 4.34
C ALA A 65 0.89 19.36 3.41
N MET A 66 -0.07 20.15 3.94
CA MET A 66 -1.07 20.85 3.13
C MET A 66 -0.44 21.85 2.18
N VAL A 67 0.51 22.66 2.66
CA VAL A 67 1.20 23.66 1.83
C VAL A 67 1.97 22.95 0.71
N GLU A 68 2.70 21.88 1.03
CA GLU A 68 3.43 21.11 0.02
C GLU A 68 2.48 20.39 -0.96
N MET A 69 1.32 19.93 -0.50
CA MET A 69 0.27 19.37 -1.34
C MET A 69 -0.25 20.39 -2.36
N VAL A 70 -0.61 21.60 -1.91
CA VAL A 70 -1.04 22.70 -2.79
C VAL A 70 0.07 23.07 -3.79
N ASN A 71 1.32 23.13 -3.32
CA ASN A 71 2.47 23.40 -4.18
C ASN A 71 2.65 22.31 -5.25
N ASN A 72 2.51 21.03 -4.89
CA ASN A 72 2.60 19.94 -5.85
C ASN A 72 1.44 19.99 -6.85
N LEU A 73 0.22 20.25 -6.43
CA LEU A 73 -0.93 20.43 -7.34
C LEU A 73 -0.74 21.59 -8.35
N ALA A 74 0.09 22.59 -8.02
CA ALA A 74 0.41 23.70 -8.91
C ALA A 74 1.56 23.41 -9.90
N LYS A 75 2.36 22.36 -9.68
CA LYS A 75 3.52 22.04 -10.54
C LYS A 75 3.06 21.37 -11.84
N GLU A 76 3.59 21.83 -12.97
CA GLU A 76 3.26 21.31 -14.32
C GLU A 76 3.52 19.80 -14.46
N LYS A 77 4.47 19.25 -13.67
CA LYS A 77 4.75 17.81 -13.62
C LYS A 77 3.50 16.97 -13.33
N TYR A 78 2.59 17.44 -12.46
CA TYR A 78 1.40 16.69 -12.04
C TYR A 78 0.13 17.11 -12.78
N ARG A 79 0.17 18.28 -13.44
CA ARG A 79 -0.98 18.83 -14.17
C ARG A 79 -1.43 17.86 -15.26
N ASN A 80 -2.74 17.61 -15.33
CA ASN A 80 -3.37 16.68 -16.28
C ASN A 80 -2.81 15.25 -16.23
N LYS A 81 -2.12 14.88 -15.15
CA LYS A 81 -1.46 13.58 -14.98
C LYS A 81 -1.76 12.93 -13.63
N LEU A 82 -2.51 13.59 -12.76
CA LEU A 82 -2.83 13.13 -11.42
C LEU A 82 -4.24 13.61 -11.05
N VAL A 83 -5.07 12.71 -10.54
CA VAL A 83 -6.35 13.05 -9.91
C VAL A 83 -6.20 12.85 -8.42
N VAL A 84 -6.42 13.90 -7.62
CA VAL A 84 -6.36 13.82 -6.15
C VAL A 84 -7.77 13.92 -5.58
N ILE A 85 -8.10 13.02 -4.66
CA ILE A 85 -9.40 12.95 -3.99
C ILE A 85 -9.15 13.04 -2.50
N LEU A 86 -9.75 14.03 -1.85
CA LEU A 86 -9.77 14.15 -0.39
C LEU A 86 -11.07 13.53 0.13
N ALA A 87 -10.96 12.63 1.09
CA ALA A 87 -12.10 12.01 1.74
C ALA A 87 -12.12 12.30 3.24
N GLY A 88 -13.32 12.40 3.79
CA GLY A 88 -13.55 12.70 5.21
C GLY A 88 -14.99 13.11 5.47
N TYR A 89 -15.31 13.34 6.74
CA TYR A 89 -16.63 13.86 7.10
C TYR A 89 -16.81 15.29 6.62
N GLU A 90 -18.04 15.62 6.20
CA GLU A 90 -18.35 16.91 5.58
C GLU A 90 -17.88 18.11 6.40
N ARG A 91 -18.19 18.12 7.70
CA ARG A 91 -17.82 19.24 8.59
C ARG A 91 -16.30 19.40 8.67
N ASP A 92 -15.58 18.29 8.74
CA ASP A 92 -14.13 18.28 8.91
C ASP A 92 -13.41 18.65 7.62
N ILE A 93 -13.91 18.22 6.46
CA ILE A 93 -13.42 18.67 5.16
C ILE A 93 -13.70 20.16 4.94
N ASN A 94 -14.89 20.66 5.29
CA ASN A 94 -15.16 22.10 5.22
C ASN A 94 -14.20 22.90 6.10
N LYS A 95 -13.90 22.40 7.31
CA LYS A 95 -12.88 22.99 8.19
C LYS A 95 -11.49 22.96 7.55
N LEU A 96 -11.06 21.83 6.99
CA LEU A 96 -9.79 21.71 6.27
C LEU A 96 -9.68 22.74 5.14
N MET A 97 -10.73 22.86 4.33
CA MET A 97 -10.81 23.79 3.19
C MET A 97 -10.78 25.26 3.62
N SER A 98 -11.25 25.57 4.84
CA SER A 98 -11.20 26.93 5.40
C SER A 98 -9.80 27.36 5.88
N ILE A 99 -8.92 26.41 6.20
CA ILE A 99 -7.57 26.70 6.74
C ILE A 99 -6.62 27.22 5.67
N ASN A 100 -6.75 26.74 4.44
CA ASN A 100 -5.89 27.16 3.34
C ASN A 100 -6.75 27.46 2.11
N THR A 101 -6.83 28.74 1.75
CA THR A 101 -7.57 29.22 0.57
C THR A 101 -7.07 28.61 -0.74
N GLY A 102 -5.81 28.18 -0.79
CA GLY A 102 -5.24 27.43 -1.90
C GLY A 102 -5.97 26.13 -2.19
N LEU A 103 -6.48 25.43 -1.16
CA LEU A 103 -7.23 24.17 -1.36
C LEU A 103 -8.54 24.39 -2.10
N ASN A 104 -9.31 25.43 -1.76
CA ASN A 104 -10.59 25.74 -2.42
C ASN A 104 -10.43 25.89 -3.93
N SER A 105 -9.36 26.54 -4.39
CA SER A 105 -9.12 26.73 -5.83
C SER A 105 -8.66 25.46 -6.56
N ARG A 106 -8.08 24.49 -5.85
CA ARG A 106 -7.51 23.25 -6.43
C ARG A 106 -8.45 22.04 -6.33
N PHE A 107 -9.49 22.13 -5.49
CA PHE A 107 -10.52 21.09 -5.34
C PHE A 107 -11.91 21.66 -5.64
N PRO A 108 -12.21 21.95 -6.93
CA PRO A 108 -13.49 22.56 -7.32
C PRO A 108 -14.69 21.59 -7.31
N VAL A 109 -14.43 20.28 -7.42
CA VAL A 109 -15.48 19.26 -7.47
C VAL A 109 -15.72 18.69 -6.07
N VAL A 110 -16.96 18.80 -5.59
CA VAL A 110 -17.39 18.26 -4.30
C VAL A 110 -18.47 17.22 -4.53
N ILE A 111 -18.22 15.98 -4.10
CA ILE A 111 -19.18 14.88 -4.13
C ILE A 111 -19.64 14.60 -2.71
N ARG A 112 -20.95 14.71 -2.45
CA ARG A 112 -21.54 14.49 -1.13
C ARG A 112 -22.19 13.12 -1.08
N PHE A 113 -21.78 12.31 -0.11
CA PHE A 113 -22.40 11.02 0.16
C PHE A 113 -23.38 11.17 1.33
N SER A 114 -24.67 11.26 1.00
CA SER A 114 -25.74 11.32 2.00
C SER A 114 -25.86 10.00 2.77
N ALA A 115 -26.41 10.09 3.99
CA ALA A 115 -26.73 8.89 4.76
C ALA A 115 -27.69 7.98 3.97
N LEU A 116 -27.56 6.66 4.12
CA LEU A 116 -28.50 5.74 3.48
C LEU A 116 -29.89 5.96 4.07
N SER A 117 -30.90 6.05 3.21
CA SER A 117 -32.30 6.00 3.63
C SER A 117 -32.63 4.65 4.25
N GLU A 118 -33.69 4.58 5.04
CA GLU A 118 -34.13 3.35 5.70
C GLU A 118 -34.38 2.22 4.69
N ARG A 119 -34.96 2.56 3.54
CA ARG A 119 -35.18 1.61 2.43
C ARG A 119 -33.86 1.09 1.85
N GLN A 120 -32.85 1.95 1.71
CA GLN A 120 -31.52 1.53 1.24
C GLN A 120 -30.79 0.69 2.29
N CYS A 121 -30.95 1.00 3.58
CA CYS A 121 -30.44 0.17 4.68
C CYS A 121 -31.03 -1.25 4.64
N ILE A 122 -32.35 -1.37 4.43
CA ILE A 122 -33.03 -2.66 4.29
C ILE A 122 -32.52 -3.44 3.07
N ASN A 123 -32.39 -2.78 1.92
CA ASN A 123 -31.84 -3.40 0.71
C ASN A 123 -30.40 -3.89 0.94
N LEU A 124 -29.57 -3.07 1.56
CA LEU A 124 -28.19 -3.43 1.91
C LEU A 124 -28.13 -4.59 2.90
N LEU A 125 -29.03 -4.62 3.90
CA LEU A 125 -29.14 -5.71 4.86
C LEU A 125 -29.42 -7.03 4.14
N PHE A 126 -30.45 -7.09 3.30
CA PHE A 126 -30.80 -8.31 2.56
C PHE A 126 -29.70 -8.74 1.61
N LYS A 127 -29.12 -7.82 0.83
CA LYS A 127 -27.95 -8.13 -0.02
C LYS A 127 -26.76 -8.68 0.77
N THR A 128 -26.54 -8.18 1.99
CA THR A 128 -25.44 -8.65 2.84
C THR A 128 -25.74 -10.06 3.39
N LEU A 129 -26.98 -10.34 3.80
CA LEU A 129 -27.41 -11.66 4.25
C LEU A 129 -27.35 -12.70 3.11
N GLN A 130 -27.75 -12.34 1.89
CA GLN A 130 -27.59 -13.18 0.70
C GLN A 130 -26.13 -13.53 0.42
N LYS A 131 -25.20 -12.58 0.60
CA LYS A 131 -23.76 -12.84 0.49
C LYS A 131 -23.24 -13.83 1.53
N TYR A 132 -23.90 -13.95 2.68
CA TYR A 132 -23.61 -14.99 3.67
C TYR A 132 -24.25 -16.35 3.34
N GLY A 133 -24.91 -16.49 2.19
CA GLY A 133 -25.55 -17.74 1.76
C GLY A 133 -26.94 -17.96 2.36
N LEU A 134 -27.55 -16.95 2.99
CA LEU A 134 -28.90 -17.05 3.55
C LEU A 134 -29.96 -16.74 2.49
N ASN A 135 -31.00 -17.56 2.41
CA ASN A 135 -32.13 -17.31 1.53
C ASN A 135 -33.06 -16.23 2.12
N THR A 136 -33.05 -15.01 1.56
CA THR A 136 -33.89 -13.90 2.01
C THR A 136 -35.22 -13.79 1.28
N SER A 137 -35.50 -14.68 0.31
CA SER A 137 -36.68 -14.57 -0.57
C SER A 137 -37.99 -14.60 0.21
N ALA A 138 -38.03 -15.36 1.31
CA ALA A 138 -39.18 -15.42 2.22
C ALA A 138 -39.43 -14.10 2.98
N LEU A 139 -38.40 -13.27 3.15
CA LEU A 139 -38.46 -12.02 3.93
C LEU A 139 -38.81 -10.80 3.07
N GLU A 140 -38.51 -10.84 1.78
CA GLU A 140 -38.63 -9.68 0.89
C GLU A 140 -40.10 -9.28 0.61
N GLY A 141 -41.05 -10.21 0.75
CA GLY A 141 -42.47 -9.98 0.56
C GLY A 141 -43.24 -9.49 1.80
N SER A 142 -42.63 -9.52 2.99
CA SER A 142 -43.35 -9.20 4.23
C SER A 142 -43.41 -7.70 4.52
N GLY A 143 -44.61 -7.14 4.42
CA GLY A 143 -44.88 -5.74 4.76
C GLY A 143 -44.66 -5.43 6.25
N HIS A 144 -44.93 -6.38 7.13
CA HIS A 144 -44.74 -6.23 8.58
C HIS A 144 -43.24 -6.16 8.94
N LEU A 145 -42.43 -7.05 8.37
CA LEU A 145 -40.98 -7.02 8.54
C LEU A 145 -40.40 -5.70 8.05
N LYS A 146 -40.77 -5.27 6.84
CA LYS A 146 -40.27 -4.02 6.26
C LYS A 146 -40.61 -2.81 7.12
N SER A 147 -41.87 -2.69 7.56
CA SER A 147 -42.30 -1.59 8.46
C SER A 147 -41.54 -1.60 9.79
N SER A 148 -41.28 -2.78 10.35
CA SER A 148 -40.49 -2.92 11.58
C SER A 148 -39.03 -2.51 11.38
N LEU A 149 -38.41 -2.95 10.29
CA LEU A 149 -37.05 -2.57 9.93
C LEU A 149 -36.91 -1.07 9.66
N GLU A 150 -37.87 -0.46 8.96
CA GLU A 150 -37.89 0.99 8.70
C GLU A 150 -37.92 1.76 10.03
N LYS A 151 -38.75 1.36 10.99
CA LYS A 151 -38.79 1.97 12.33
C LYS A 151 -37.46 1.80 13.08
N SER A 152 -36.84 0.62 13.03
CA SER A 152 -35.59 0.36 13.75
C SER A 152 -34.39 1.08 13.13
N PHE A 153 -34.29 1.13 11.80
CA PHE A 153 -33.26 1.92 11.12
C PHE A 153 -33.45 3.42 11.30
N LYS A 154 -34.70 3.92 11.33
CA LYS A 154 -34.97 5.32 11.66
C LYS A 154 -34.54 5.68 13.08
N LYS A 155 -34.71 4.76 14.05
CA LYS A 155 -34.18 4.96 15.41
C LYS A 155 -32.65 5.00 15.41
N LEU A 156 -32.01 4.08 14.69
CA LEU A 156 -30.54 4.03 14.59
C LEU A 156 -29.95 5.26 13.90
N SER A 157 -30.58 5.77 12.84
CA SER A 157 -30.07 6.88 12.04
C SER A 157 -30.04 8.22 12.79
N VAL A 158 -30.83 8.34 13.86
CA VAL A 158 -30.87 9.54 14.71
C VAL A 158 -29.78 9.51 15.78
N LEU A 159 -29.20 8.35 16.07
CA LEU A 159 -28.17 8.22 17.10
C LEU A 159 -26.86 8.91 16.64
N PRO A 160 -26.12 9.58 17.55
CA PRO A 160 -24.92 10.34 17.20
C PRO A 160 -23.77 9.47 16.68
N ALA A 161 -23.75 8.18 17.00
CA ALA A 161 -22.75 7.20 16.56
C ALA A 161 -23.21 6.33 15.38
N TRP A 162 -24.15 6.82 14.55
CA TRP A 162 -24.63 6.09 13.37
C TRP A 162 -23.53 5.95 12.31
N GLY A 163 -23.09 4.70 12.10
CA GLY A 163 -22.04 4.30 11.15
C GLY A 163 -22.56 3.98 9.75
N ASN A 164 -23.83 4.27 9.44
CA ASN A 164 -24.44 4.07 8.13
C ASN A 164 -24.27 2.62 7.62
N ALA A 165 -23.72 2.41 6.42
CA ALA A 165 -23.50 1.07 5.86
C ALA A 165 -22.72 0.12 6.78
N ARG A 166 -21.77 0.65 7.58
CA ARG A 166 -20.98 -0.14 8.54
C ARG A 166 -21.87 -0.75 9.63
N ASP A 167 -22.87 0.01 10.09
CA ASP A 167 -23.81 -0.46 11.10
C ASP A 167 -24.78 -1.48 10.51
N VAL A 168 -25.26 -1.27 9.28
CA VAL A 168 -26.09 -2.26 8.57
C VAL A 168 -25.35 -3.59 8.42
N GLN A 169 -24.07 -3.56 8.05
CA GLN A 169 -23.23 -4.76 7.97
C GLN A 169 -23.01 -5.41 9.34
N SER A 170 -22.84 -4.61 10.39
CA SER A 170 -22.70 -5.11 11.76
C SER A 170 -23.97 -5.83 12.23
N VAL A 171 -25.15 -5.29 11.93
CA VAL A 171 -26.44 -5.93 12.17
C VAL A 171 -26.55 -7.24 11.39
N ALA A 172 -26.22 -7.24 10.09
CA ALA A 172 -26.25 -8.43 9.24
C ALA A 172 -25.35 -9.55 9.81
N LYS A 173 -24.14 -9.19 10.23
CA LYS A 173 -23.18 -10.12 10.86
C LYS A 173 -23.71 -10.67 12.18
N ALA A 174 -24.35 -9.84 13.01
CA ALA A 174 -24.95 -10.28 14.27
C ALA A 174 -26.06 -11.32 14.04
N ILE A 175 -26.95 -11.06 13.07
CA ILE A 175 -28.00 -12.01 12.65
C ILE A 175 -27.38 -13.33 12.20
N PHE A 176 -26.40 -13.27 11.29
CA PHE A 176 -25.72 -14.46 10.76
C PHE A 176 -25.05 -15.29 11.87
N LEU A 177 -24.34 -14.66 12.79
CA LEU A 177 -23.67 -15.35 13.90
C LEU A 177 -24.67 -16.00 14.87
N LYS A 178 -25.84 -15.40 15.10
CA LYS A 178 -26.88 -16.03 15.93
C LYS A 178 -27.54 -17.22 15.24
N LEU A 179 -27.78 -17.14 13.94
CA LEU A 179 -28.25 -18.28 13.14
C LEU A 179 -27.25 -19.44 13.18
N LEU A 180 -25.95 -19.15 13.03
CA LEU A 180 -24.91 -20.17 13.09
C LEU A 180 -24.85 -20.88 14.45
N ARG A 181 -25.06 -20.13 15.54
CA ARG A 181 -25.12 -20.71 16.90
C ARG A 181 -26.39 -21.55 17.11
N ALA A 182 -27.52 -21.14 16.55
CA ALA A 182 -28.78 -21.87 16.67
C ALA A 182 -28.79 -23.17 15.84
N ALA A 183 -28.04 -23.23 14.73
CA ALA A 183 -27.93 -24.39 13.86
C ALA A 183 -27.04 -25.53 14.43
N SER A 184 -26.44 -25.36 15.61
CA SER A 184 -25.59 -26.37 16.25
C SER A 184 -26.37 -27.59 16.75
N ASP A 185 -27.68 -27.50 16.90
CA ASP A 185 -28.55 -28.56 17.42
C ASP A 185 -29.61 -28.96 16.37
N ALA A 186 -29.25 -29.93 15.54
CA ALA A 186 -30.10 -30.66 14.58
C ALA A 186 -30.71 -29.88 13.38
N ASP A 187 -30.47 -30.45 12.20
CA ASP A 187 -30.97 -30.11 10.86
C ASP A 187 -30.48 -28.82 10.18
N LEU A 188 -29.73 -29.03 9.09
CA LEU A 188 -28.89 -28.04 8.40
C LEU A 188 -29.67 -27.18 7.39
N SER A 189 -30.90 -26.76 7.71
CA SER A 189 -31.56 -25.69 6.96
C SER A 189 -31.46 -24.39 7.75
N LEU A 190 -30.51 -23.53 7.38
CA LEU A 190 -30.38 -22.15 7.90
C LEU A 190 -31.53 -21.29 7.36
N THR A 191 -32.77 -21.60 7.76
CA THR A 191 -33.95 -20.82 7.41
C THR A 191 -34.01 -19.61 8.32
N ILE A 192 -33.87 -18.43 7.71
CA ILE A 192 -34.02 -17.16 8.41
C ILE A 192 -35.51 -16.86 8.63
N SER A 193 -35.90 -16.64 9.89
CA SER A 193 -37.26 -16.24 10.26
C SER A 193 -37.36 -14.72 10.41
N GLU A 194 -38.51 -14.16 10.06
CA GLU A 194 -38.82 -12.72 10.23
C GLU A 194 -38.64 -12.27 11.68
N ASP A 195 -39.14 -13.07 12.62
CA ASP A 195 -39.09 -12.73 14.06
C ASP A 195 -37.66 -12.66 14.58
N LEU A 196 -36.77 -13.54 14.10
CA LEU A 196 -35.35 -13.50 14.46
C LEU A 196 -34.69 -12.19 14.00
N VAL A 197 -34.97 -11.76 12.78
CA VAL A 197 -34.39 -10.53 12.20
C VAL A 197 -34.88 -9.30 12.98
N ILE A 198 -36.19 -9.23 13.26
CA ILE A 198 -36.79 -8.13 14.03
C ILE A 198 -36.23 -8.09 15.45
N ARG A 199 -36.15 -9.24 16.11
CA ARG A 199 -35.59 -9.35 17.46
C ARG A 199 -34.14 -8.89 17.49
N GLU A 200 -33.36 -9.27 16.49
CA GLU A 200 -31.94 -8.94 16.46
C GLU A 200 -31.67 -7.46 16.21
N ILE A 201 -32.33 -6.87 15.21
CA ILE A 201 -32.15 -5.44 14.97
C ILE A 201 -32.60 -4.63 16.19
N ASN A 202 -33.67 -5.04 16.87
CA ASN A 202 -34.14 -4.38 18.09
C ASN A 202 -33.15 -4.52 19.24
N SER A 203 -32.53 -5.70 19.41
CA SER A 203 -31.45 -5.89 20.37
C SER A 203 -30.29 -4.94 20.10
N VAL A 204 -29.85 -4.82 18.84
CA VAL A 204 -28.76 -3.93 18.44
C VAL A 204 -29.13 -2.45 18.68
N VAL A 205 -30.37 -2.05 18.37
CA VAL A 205 -30.87 -0.70 18.65
C VAL A 205 -30.82 -0.41 20.15
N GLN A 206 -31.36 -1.31 20.98
CA GLN A 206 -31.38 -1.13 22.43
C GLN A 206 -29.98 -1.07 23.04
N ASP A 207 -29.06 -1.93 22.60
CA ASP A 207 -27.68 -1.93 23.09
C ASP A 207 -26.96 -0.62 22.73
N ARG A 208 -27.25 -0.05 21.56
CA ARG A 208 -26.70 1.25 21.14
C ARG A 208 -27.28 2.39 21.96
N GLN A 209 -28.59 2.40 22.17
CA GLN A 209 -29.26 3.41 23.01
C GLN A 209 -28.77 3.38 24.46
N LYS A 210 -28.57 2.18 25.04
CA LYS A 210 -28.02 2.04 26.40
C LYS A 210 -26.61 2.63 26.50
N ARG A 211 -25.75 2.39 25.51
CA ARG A 211 -24.38 2.96 25.50
C ARG A 211 -24.38 4.48 25.39
N GLU A 212 -25.36 5.06 24.69
CA GLU A 212 -25.50 6.51 24.62
C GLU A 212 -25.85 7.11 25.98
N VAL A 213 -26.76 6.48 26.74
CA VAL A 213 -27.17 6.94 28.08
C VAL A 213 -26.00 6.90 29.09
N VAL A 214 -25.02 6.02 28.88
CA VAL A 214 -23.85 5.86 29.76
C VAL A 214 -22.75 6.90 29.47
N LEU A 215 -22.75 7.54 28.30
CA LEU A 215 -21.76 8.58 28.00
C LEU A 215 -22.13 9.88 28.75
N PRO A 216 -21.21 10.45 29.56
CA PRO A 216 -21.48 11.71 30.25
C PRO A 216 -21.74 12.80 29.20
N LYS A 217 -22.84 13.55 29.38
CA LYS A 217 -23.14 14.68 28.51
C LYS A 217 -22.02 15.71 28.63
N PRO A 218 -21.66 16.42 27.53
CA PRO A 218 -20.71 17.52 27.60
C PRO A 218 -21.28 18.60 28.54
N GLY A 219 -20.82 18.64 29.79
CA GLY A 219 -21.34 19.52 30.84
C GLY A 219 -21.47 18.88 32.23
N ASP A 220 -21.54 17.56 32.35
CA ASP A 220 -21.78 16.86 33.63
C ASP A 220 -20.50 16.60 34.46
N ARG A 221 -19.41 17.36 34.26
CA ARG A 221 -18.29 17.36 35.22
C ARG A 221 -18.69 18.20 36.43
N LYS A 222 -19.38 17.60 37.39
CA LYS A 222 -19.30 18.04 38.79
C LYS A 222 -17.86 17.83 39.24
N THR A 223 -17.22 18.94 39.60
CA THR A 223 -15.90 18.99 40.21
C THR A 223 -16.00 18.40 41.61
N ASP A 224 -15.65 17.13 41.77
CA ASP A 224 -15.36 16.58 43.08
C ASP A 224 -14.10 15.71 42.99
N SER A 225 -13.15 16.01 43.88
CA SER A 225 -11.78 15.50 44.05
C SER A 225 -10.70 16.08 43.12
N GLU A 226 -9.79 16.82 43.76
CA GLU A 226 -8.53 17.33 43.21
C GLU A 226 -7.70 16.19 42.58
N PRO A 227 -7.06 16.43 41.42
CA PRO A 227 -6.04 15.51 40.93
C PRO A 227 -4.83 15.59 41.86
N THR A 228 -4.45 14.45 42.42
CA THR A 228 -3.20 14.30 43.18
C THR A 228 -2.03 14.84 42.35
N PRO A 229 -1.18 15.74 42.87
CA PRO A 229 -0.08 16.29 42.10
C PRO A 229 0.91 15.16 41.75
N LEU A 230 1.08 14.91 40.45
CA LEU A 230 2.26 14.20 39.96
C LEU A 230 3.48 15.03 40.33
N HIS A 231 4.31 14.48 41.22
CA HIS A 231 5.53 15.11 41.67
C HIS A 231 6.40 15.55 40.49
N ASP A 232 6.79 16.81 40.57
CA ASP A 232 7.73 17.50 39.70
C ASP A 232 9.11 16.83 39.79
N LEU A 233 9.44 15.95 38.84
CA LEU A 233 10.82 15.58 38.53
C LEU A 233 11.31 16.45 37.36
N GLN A 234 11.42 17.74 37.64
CA GLN A 234 12.25 18.64 36.84
C GLN A 234 13.71 18.16 36.83
N ARG A 235 14.24 18.05 35.61
CA ARG A 235 15.67 18.23 35.26
C ARG A 235 16.69 17.43 36.08
N SER A 236 16.98 16.22 35.61
CA SER A 236 18.38 15.79 35.58
C SER A 236 18.94 16.10 34.18
N ARG A 237 19.63 17.23 34.06
CA ARG A 237 20.55 17.49 32.95
C ARG A 237 21.67 16.44 33.08
N MET A 238 21.60 15.36 32.30
CA MET A 238 22.80 14.56 32.06
C MET A 238 23.75 15.40 31.21
N VAL A 239 24.77 15.92 31.89
CA VAL A 239 25.94 16.56 31.29
C VAL A 239 26.75 15.47 30.56
N PRO A 240 27.21 15.69 29.32
CA PRO A 240 28.10 14.75 28.63
C PRO A 240 29.37 14.50 29.46
N PRO A 241 29.90 13.27 29.51
CA PRO A 241 31.11 13.00 30.27
C PRO A 241 32.27 13.85 29.77
N HIS A 242 32.87 14.58 30.72
CA HIS A 242 34.02 15.43 30.53
C HIS A 242 35.23 14.56 30.13
N MET A 243 35.74 14.74 28.90
CA MET A 243 37.05 14.21 28.53
C MET A 243 38.11 14.93 29.38
N THR A 244 38.73 14.20 30.29
CA THR A 244 39.85 14.67 31.10
C THR A 244 41.03 14.93 30.17
N LYS A 245 41.40 16.21 30.02
CA LYS A 245 42.61 16.62 29.31
C LYS A 245 43.83 16.11 30.07
N MET A 246 44.49 15.07 29.56
CA MET A 246 45.87 14.78 29.95
C MET A 246 46.76 15.91 29.45
N LYS A 247 47.46 16.56 30.39
CA LYS A 247 48.63 17.37 30.11
C LYS A 247 49.83 16.44 29.99
N THR A 248 50.38 16.30 28.80
CA THR A 248 51.76 15.87 28.59
C THR A 248 52.54 17.02 27.99
N ASN A 249 53.46 17.56 28.78
CA ASN A 249 54.53 18.43 28.32
C ASN A 249 55.48 17.62 27.41
N MET A 250 55.80 18.12 26.22
CA MET A 250 57.19 18.13 25.73
C MET A 250 57.38 19.09 24.54
N ASN A 251 58.18 20.12 24.84
CA ASN A 251 59.03 20.99 24.04
C ASN A 251 58.90 21.12 22.50
N THR A 252 58.77 22.40 22.13
CA THR A 252 59.25 23.14 20.96
C THR A 252 60.32 22.53 20.05
N THR A 253 60.14 22.71 18.73
CA THR A 253 61.09 23.47 17.89
C THR A 253 60.43 24.03 16.61
N LYS A 254 60.99 25.14 16.15
CA LYS A 254 60.53 26.16 15.19
C LYS A 254 60.41 25.69 13.72
N ALA A 255 59.53 26.35 12.96
CA ALA A 255 59.87 27.24 11.82
C ALA A 255 58.55 27.86 11.26
N THR A 256 58.26 29.17 11.40
CA THR A 256 58.54 30.25 10.43
C THR A 256 58.38 29.82 8.97
N ASN A 257 57.58 30.43 8.10
CA ASN A 257 57.14 31.82 7.98
C ASN A 257 55.95 31.91 6.99
N THR A 258 55.18 33.00 7.14
CA THR A 258 54.56 33.87 6.12
C THR A 258 54.77 33.48 4.64
N ASP A 259 53.79 33.62 3.73
CA ASP A 259 53.21 34.92 3.38
C ASP A 259 51.89 34.82 2.61
N ALA A 260 51.10 35.89 2.70
CA ALA A 260 49.87 36.15 1.95
C ALA A 260 50.19 36.77 0.59
N SER A 261 49.34 36.56 -0.41
CA SER A 261 49.14 37.49 -1.54
C SER A 261 47.84 37.17 -2.27
N GLN A 262 46.94 38.15 -2.30
CA GLN A 262 45.83 38.24 -3.23
C GLN A 262 46.36 38.56 -4.64
N GLU A 263 45.73 38.04 -5.68
CA GLU A 263 45.57 38.79 -6.93
C GLU A 263 44.35 38.34 -7.74
N LYS A 264 43.94 39.22 -8.64
CA LYS A 264 42.59 39.45 -9.18
C LYS A 264 42.57 39.12 -10.69
N LEU A 265 41.39 38.71 -11.17
CA LEU A 265 40.85 38.88 -12.55
C LEU A 265 41.58 38.23 -13.75
N GLN A 266 40.88 37.38 -14.52
CA GLN A 266 40.35 37.77 -15.85
C GLN A 266 39.47 36.69 -16.53
N ASP A 267 38.55 37.23 -17.32
CA ASP A 267 37.49 36.68 -18.17
C ASP A 267 38.03 35.93 -19.41
N MET A 268 37.28 34.95 -19.94
CA MET A 268 37.16 34.60 -21.37
C MET A 268 36.11 33.48 -21.58
N GLY A 269 35.05 33.80 -22.32
CA GLY A 269 34.06 32.87 -22.88
C GLY A 269 34.50 32.19 -24.21
N PRO A 270 33.57 31.59 -24.99
CA PRO A 270 33.68 30.17 -25.36
C PRO A 270 33.80 29.86 -26.87
N ALA A 271 34.29 28.66 -27.20
CA ALA A 271 34.17 27.98 -28.51
C ALA A 271 34.49 26.47 -28.29
N SER A 272 34.03 25.46 -29.03
CA SER A 272 33.24 25.38 -30.24
C SER A 272 32.66 23.96 -30.40
N ARG A 273 31.65 23.85 -31.27
CA ARG A 273 31.01 22.61 -31.76
C ARG A 273 31.97 21.75 -32.58
N VAL A 274 31.80 20.42 -32.53
CA VAL A 274 32.16 19.52 -33.64
C VAL A 274 31.03 18.51 -33.85
N ALA A 275 30.58 18.45 -35.11
CA ALA A 275 29.57 17.56 -35.67
C ALA A 275 30.19 16.20 -36.03
N TYR A 276 29.36 15.15 -36.09
CA TYR A 276 29.66 13.95 -36.86
C TYR A 276 28.42 13.49 -37.64
N GLU A 277 28.69 13.13 -38.90
CA GLU A 277 27.79 12.94 -40.03
C GLU A 277 27.19 11.53 -40.12
N LYS A 278 26.11 11.44 -40.92
CA LYS A 278 25.52 10.21 -41.46
C LYS A 278 26.46 9.50 -42.43
N PRO A 279 26.16 8.24 -42.80
CA PRO A 279 26.34 7.82 -44.18
C PRO A 279 25.07 7.27 -44.85
N SER A 280 25.10 7.43 -46.16
CA SER A 280 24.08 7.17 -47.18
C SER A 280 24.12 5.74 -47.69
N VAL A 281 23.00 5.36 -48.30
CA VAL A 281 22.73 4.15 -49.08
C VAL A 281 23.63 4.03 -50.32
N THR A 282 24.03 2.80 -50.68
CA THR A 282 24.20 2.37 -52.08
C THR A 282 23.59 0.98 -52.27
N THR A 283 23.02 0.81 -53.45
CA THR A 283 22.22 -0.28 -53.99
C THR A 283 23.08 -1.36 -54.65
N GLU A 284 22.73 -2.64 -54.49
CA GLU A 284 22.80 -3.64 -55.57
C GLU A 284 21.65 -4.64 -55.40
N GLY A 285 20.94 -4.89 -56.50
CA GLY A 285 19.80 -5.80 -56.58
C GLY A 285 20.15 -7.15 -57.17
N LYS A 286 19.21 -8.10 -57.01
CA LYS A 286 18.87 -9.27 -57.83
C LYS A 286 17.76 -10.01 -57.07
N SER A 287 16.48 -9.84 -57.45
CA SER A 287 15.73 -10.61 -58.46
C SER A 287 15.64 -12.10 -58.14
N ASP A 288 14.44 -12.52 -57.70
CA ASP A 288 13.67 -13.70 -58.16
C ASP A 288 12.38 -13.74 -57.30
N THR A 289 11.20 -13.40 -57.84
CA THR A 289 10.20 -14.30 -58.47
C THR A 289 9.92 -15.54 -57.61
N GLY A 290 8.70 -15.87 -57.14
CA GLY A 290 7.35 -15.42 -57.40
C GLY A 290 6.36 -16.32 -56.62
N LEU A 291 5.07 -16.22 -56.97
CA LEU A 291 3.87 -16.92 -56.46
C LEU A 291 3.28 -16.35 -55.15
N SER A 292 2.19 -15.55 -55.15
CA SER A 292 0.78 -15.81 -55.57
C SER A 292 0.13 -16.94 -54.75
N LYS A 293 -0.70 -16.63 -53.75
CA LYS A 293 -2.18 -16.41 -53.77
C LYS A 293 -3.00 -17.70 -53.74
N GLU A 294 -3.97 -17.73 -52.80
CA GLU A 294 -5.26 -18.48 -52.70
C GLU A 294 -5.46 -18.88 -51.22
N VAL A 295 -6.44 -18.36 -50.44
CA VAL A 295 -7.91 -18.33 -50.49
C VAL A 295 -8.57 -19.71 -50.38
N GLU A 296 -9.27 -19.94 -49.26
CA GLU A 296 -10.55 -20.65 -49.04
C GLU A 296 -10.58 -21.20 -47.58
N GLN A 297 -11.41 -20.68 -46.67
CA GLN A 297 -12.81 -21.04 -46.38
C GLN A 297 -13.08 -22.52 -46.03
N GLY A 298 -13.58 -22.76 -44.81
CA GLY A 298 -14.74 -23.62 -44.62
C GLY A 298 -14.60 -24.91 -43.79
N HIS A 299 -15.38 -24.93 -42.70
CA HIS A 299 -16.08 -26.09 -42.10
C HIS A 299 -15.38 -27.06 -41.13
N GLY A 300 -16.07 -27.27 -39.99
CA GLY A 300 -16.30 -28.63 -39.48
C GLY A 300 -15.81 -28.92 -38.06
N LEU A 301 -16.66 -28.67 -37.06
CA LEU A 301 -16.68 -29.52 -35.85
C LEU A 301 -17.03 -30.96 -36.24
N PRO A 302 -16.51 -31.96 -35.52
CA PRO A 302 -17.43 -32.75 -34.71
C PRO A 302 -16.89 -33.16 -33.31
N ASN A 303 -17.83 -33.21 -32.36
CA ASN A 303 -17.73 -33.96 -31.11
C ASN A 303 -17.60 -35.47 -31.37
N GLU A 304 -16.81 -36.19 -30.57
CA GLU A 304 -17.30 -37.44 -29.99
C GLU A 304 -16.55 -37.86 -28.71
N ILE A 305 -17.36 -38.39 -27.80
CA ILE A 305 -17.13 -38.85 -26.45
C ILE A 305 -16.88 -40.36 -26.48
N LYS A 306 -15.98 -40.87 -25.63
CA LYS A 306 -16.00 -42.22 -24.99
C LYS A 306 -14.88 -42.24 -23.92
N ASN A 307 -15.20 -42.11 -22.64
CA ASN A 307 -15.76 -43.08 -21.69
C ASN A 307 -14.66 -43.72 -20.82
N GLN A 308 -14.89 -43.60 -19.51
CA GLN A 308 -14.16 -44.18 -18.37
C GLN A 308 -14.23 -45.72 -18.35
N PRO A 309 -13.57 -46.38 -17.37
CA PRO A 309 -14.37 -46.76 -16.20
C PRO A 309 -13.68 -46.56 -14.84
N GLN A 310 -14.56 -46.44 -13.84
CA GLN A 310 -14.35 -46.31 -12.41
C GLN A 310 -13.83 -47.60 -11.75
N HIS A 311 -13.19 -47.46 -10.58
CA HIS A 311 -13.50 -48.30 -9.43
C HIS A 311 -13.22 -47.57 -8.10
N ASP A 312 -14.18 -47.72 -7.19
CA ASP A 312 -14.33 -47.10 -5.88
C ASP A 312 -13.25 -47.46 -4.84
N LYS A 313 -13.00 -46.53 -3.89
CA LYS A 313 -13.29 -46.75 -2.44
C LYS A 313 -13.09 -45.48 -1.59
N LYS A 314 -14.00 -45.31 -0.63
CA LYS A 314 -14.10 -44.28 0.42
C LYS A 314 -12.90 -44.28 1.37
N SER A 315 -12.49 -43.11 1.86
CA SER A 315 -12.46 -42.72 3.30
C SER A 315 -11.46 -41.56 3.54
N ALA A 316 -11.89 -40.58 4.35
CA ALA A 316 -11.16 -39.64 5.22
C ALA A 316 -9.81 -39.03 4.75
N ILE A 317 -9.64 -37.71 4.96
CA ILE A 317 -8.57 -37.09 5.77
C ILE A 317 -8.63 -35.55 5.60
N GLU A 318 -8.95 -34.90 6.72
CA GLU A 318 -8.36 -33.70 7.31
C GLU A 318 -8.05 -32.44 6.48
N GLY A 319 -8.54 -31.32 7.00
CA GLY A 319 -8.05 -29.99 6.67
C GLY A 319 -6.58 -29.83 7.06
N THR A 320 -5.76 -29.43 6.09
CA THR A 320 -4.44 -28.90 6.35
C THR A 320 -4.57 -27.44 6.79
N SER A 321 -4.62 -27.29 8.10
CA SER A 321 -4.09 -26.12 8.80
C SER A 321 -2.72 -25.75 8.22
N GLU A 322 -2.60 -24.57 7.60
CA GLU A 322 -1.30 -23.91 7.44
C GLU A 322 -0.87 -23.38 8.83
N ASN A 323 -0.59 -24.30 9.75
CA ASN A 323 0.29 -24.06 10.89
C ASN A 323 1.73 -24.10 10.36
N GLY A 324 2.13 -23.01 9.70
CA GLY A 324 3.55 -22.67 9.61
C GLY A 324 3.99 -22.20 10.98
N LEU A 325 4.42 -23.16 11.81
CA LEU A 325 5.06 -22.95 13.10
C LEU A 325 6.13 -21.85 12.95
N SER A 326 5.85 -20.67 13.46
CA SER A 326 6.90 -19.68 13.71
C SER A 326 7.75 -20.24 14.84
N THR A 327 8.78 -21.02 14.50
CA THR A 327 9.88 -21.26 15.42
C THR A 327 10.50 -19.89 15.69
N GLU A 328 10.14 -19.28 16.82
CA GLU A 328 10.95 -18.24 17.43
C GLU A 328 12.33 -18.88 17.66
N VAL A 329 13.27 -18.61 16.76
CA VAL A 329 14.63 -19.12 16.87
C VAL A 329 15.25 -18.43 18.08
N GLU A 330 15.35 -19.19 19.16
CA GLU A 330 15.97 -18.77 20.41
C GLU A 330 17.44 -18.43 20.16
N ARG A 331 17.95 -17.41 20.85
CA ARG A 331 19.33 -16.95 20.71
C ARG A 331 20.30 -18.01 21.19
N ASP A 332 21.34 -18.30 20.39
CA ASP A 332 22.38 -19.22 20.83
C ASP A 332 23.16 -18.64 22.04
N PRO A 333 23.48 -19.44 23.07
CA PRO A 333 24.08 -18.95 24.32
C PRO A 333 25.39 -18.17 24.15
N ASP A 334 26.18 -18.52 23.13
CA ASP A 334 27.54 -18.00 22.93
C ASP A 334 27.59 -16.75 22.01
N VAL A 335 26.45 -16.22 21.58
CA VAL A 335 26.39 -15.05 20.69
C VAL A 335 26.41 -13.77 21.51
N ALA A 336 27.32 -12.83 21.22
CA ALA A 336 27.40 -11.53 21.89
C ALA A 336 26.17 -10.63 21.60
N ASP A 337 25.81 -9.75 22.54
CA ASP A 337 24.65 -8.86 22.44
C ASP A 337 24.68 -7.98 21.18
N GLU A 338 25.87 -7.49 20.80
CA GLU A 338 26.06 -6.64 19.63
C GLU A 338 25.72 -7.39 18.32
N ILE A 339 26.16 -8.64 18.21
CA ILE A 339 25.90 -9.50 17.06
C ILE A 339 24.42 -9.85 16.98
N TRP A 340 23.81 -10.17 18.12
CA TRP A 340 22.39 -10.47 18.21
C TRP A 340 21.51 -9.28 17.80
N ASN A 341 21.81 -8.09 18.31
CA ASN A 341 21.09 -6.87 17.97
C ASN A 341 21.23 -6.52 16.47
N GLN A 342 22.41 -6.73 15.88
CA GLN A 342 22.59 -6.58 14.43
C GLN A 342 21.75 -7.58 13.66
N LEU A 343 21.73 -8.85 14.09
CA LEU A 343 20.97 -9.92 13.46
C LEU A 343 19.46 -9.65 13.50
N GLU A 344 18.92 -9.10 14.60
CA GLU A 344 17.52 -8.69 14.69
C GLU A 344 17.17 -7.56 13.72
N ARG A 345 18.07 -6.57 13.56
CA ARG A 345 17.91 -5.51 12.54
C ARG A 345 17.90 -6.09 11.13
N ASP A 346 18.80 -7.02 10.85
CA ASP A 346 18.91 -7.68 9.54
C ASP A 346 17.67 -8.57 9.26
N LYS A 347 17.15 -9.29 10.26
CA LYS A 347 15.88 -10.06 10.19
C LYS A 347 14.71 -9.14 9.84
N LYS A 348 14.58 -8.00 10.53
CA LYS A 348 13.53 -7.00 10.27
C LYS A 348 13.67 -6.39 8.87
N ALA A 349 14.89 -6.08 8.44
CA ALA A 349 15.17 -5.57 7.10
C ALA A 349 14.84 -6.60 6.01
N ALA A 350 15.19 -7.88 6.21
CA ALA A 350 14.87 -8.97 5.31
C ALA A 350 13.34 -9.17 5.16
N LYS A 351 12.60 -9.14 6.28
CA LYS A 351 11.12 -9.21 6.25
C LYS A 351 10.52 -8.04 5.48
N LYS A 352 11.05 -6.82 5.66
CA LYS A 352 10.62 -5.62 4.91
C LYS A 352 10.94 -5.72 3.41
N ARG A 353 12.10 -6.27 3.03
CA ARG A 353 12.46 -6.54 1.63
C ARG A 353 11.49 -7.56 1.00
N GLN A 354 11.20 -8.64 1.72
CA GLN A 354 10.28 -9.68 1.25
C GLN A 354 8.84 -9.17 1.07
N THR A 355 8.33 -8.33 1.98
CA THR A 355 7.01 -7.72 1.82
C THR A 355 6.98 -6.73 0.67
N ALA A 356 8.01 -5.89 0.52
CA ALA A 356 8.13 -4.96 -0.61
C ALA A 356 8.16 -5.70 -1.96
N TYR A 357 8.84 -6.84 -2.04
CA TYR A 357 8.85 -7.67 -3.24
C TYR A 357 7.48 -8.29 -3.54
N LYS A 358 6.82 -8.89 -2.53
CA LYS A 358 5.48 -9.46 -2.69
C LYS A 358 4.48 -8.44 -3.25
N VAL A 359 4.58 -7.19 -2.80
CA VAL A 359 3.79 -6.06 -3.33
C VAL A 359 4.22 -5.68 -4.76
N SER A 360 5.51 -5.74 -5.07
CA SER A 360 6.07 -5.38 -6.38
C SER A 360 5.85 -6.44 -7.47
N ARG A 361 5.51 -7.68 -7.10
CA ARG A 361 5.29 -8.80 -8.06
C ARG A 361 4.22 -8.49 -9.11
N ASN A 362 3.17 -7.75 -8.74
CA ASN A 362 2.10 -7.36 -9.67
C ASN A 362 2.55 -6.25 -10.64
N ILE A 363 3.62 -5.50 -10.33
CA ILE A 363 4.11 -4.36 -11.13
C ILE A 363 4.66 -4.80 -12.49
N ARG A 364 5.26 -5.99 -12.60
CA ARG A 364 5.77 -6.50 -13.89
C ARG A 364 4.65 -6.73 -14.91
N ALA A 365 3.53 -7.30 -14.46
CA ALA A 365 2.38 -7.54 -15.32
C ALA A 365 1.80 -6.21 -15.83
N TYR A 366 1.72 -5.20 -14.95
CA TYR A 366 1.30 -3.86 -15.33
C TYR A 366 2.26 -3.20 -16.31
N ALA A 367 3.58 -3.22 -16.05
CA ALA A 367 4.56 -2.64 -16.96
C ALA A 367 4.53 -3.30 -18.35
N THR A 368 4.34 -4.62 -18.42
CA THR A 368 4.23 -5.35 -19.70
C THR A 368 2.99 -4.92 -20.49
N ARG A 369 1.85 -4.79 -19.80
CA ARG A 369 0.60 -4.31 -20.39
C ARG A 369 0.72 -2.86 -20.87
N ASP A 370 1.30 -1.99 -20.05
CA ASP A 370 1.47 -0.57 -20.37
C ASP A 370 2.38 -0.39 -21.59
N ILE A 371 3.46 -1.18 -21.71
CA ILE A 371 4.32 -1.22 -22.91
C ILE A 371 3.51 -1.63 -24.15
N ALA A 372 2.69 -2.68 -24.05
CA ALA A 372 1.88 -3.16 -25.16
C ALA A 372 0.86 -2.11 -25.62
N ASN A 373 0.15 -1.50 -24.67
CA ASN A 373 -0.83 -0.45 -24.93
C ASN A 373 -0.18 0.79 -25.55
N ALA A 374 0.96 1.24 -25.01
CA ALA A 374 1.68 2.37 -25.55
C ALA A 374 2.16 2.12 -26.98
N ARG A 375 2.71 0.93 -27.27
CA ARG A 375 3.10 0.54 -28.63
C ARG A 375 1.92 0.51 -29.60
N ALA A 376 0.77 -0.03 -29.17
CA ALA A 376 -0.44 -0.05 -29.99
C ALA A 376 -0.91 1.38 -30.33
N THR A 377 -0.91 2.29 -29.35
CA THR A 377 -1.25 3.71 -29.56
C THR A 377 -0.26 4.42 -30.47
N ILE A 378 1.04 4.19 -30.31
CA ILE A 378 2.08 4.75 -31.20
C ILE A 378 1.90 4.23 -32.63
N SER A 379 1.48 2.99 -32.82
CA SER A 379 1.26 2.42 -34.16
C SER A 379 0.08 3.05 -34.90
N THR A 380 -0.95 3.52 -34.19
CA THR A 380 -2.20 4.00 -34.80
C THR A 380 -2.32 5.53 -34.79
N ALA A 381 -1.63 6.21 -33.87
CA ALA A 381 -1.73 7.66 -33.73
C ALA A 381 -0.88 8.42 -34.77
N PRO A 382 -1.41 9.52 -35.37
CA PRO A 382 -0.65 10.35 -36.30
C PRO A 382 0.67 10.86 -35.72
N VAL A 383 1.70 10.92 -36.54
CA VAL A 383 3.03 11.43 -36.17
C VAL A 383 2.90 12.89 -35.71
N GLY A 384 3.52 13.22 -34.58
CA GLY A 384 3.47 14.56 -33.98
C GLY A 384 2.18 14.88 -33.22
N SER A 385 1.19 13.98 -33.21
CA SER A 385 -0.03 14.20 -32.41
C SER A 385 0.26 14.14 -30.91
N VAL A 386 -0.48 14.92 -30.12
CA VAL A 386 -0.38 14.94 -28.65
C VAL A 386 -0.60 13.54 -28.06
N VAL A 387 -1.50 12.75 -28.65
CA VAL A 387 -1.77 11.36 -28.24
C VAL A 387 -0.54 10.47 -28.45
N ARG A 388 0.14 10.60 -29.60
CA ARG A 388 1.36 9.85 -29.89
C ARG A 388 2.51 10.23 -28.96
N LEU A 389 2.76 11.52 -28.77
CA LEU A 389 3.83 12.01 -27.87
C LEU A 389 3.62 11.52 -26.43
N ARG A 390 2.36 11.46 -25.96
CA ARG A 390 2.02 10.88 -24.65
C ARG A 390 2.27 9.37 -24.59
N ALA A 391 1.95 8.66 -25.66
CA ALA A 391 2.20 7.22 -25.74
C ALA A 391 3.70 6.89 -25.81
N GLU A 392 4.51 7.69 -26.52
CA GLU A 392 5.97 7.56 -26.58
C GLU A 392 6.62 7.76 -25.20
N GLU A 393 6.21 8.80 -24.46
CA GLU A 393 6.70 9.01 -23.09
C GLU A 393 6.21 7.93 -22.12
N GLY A 394 4.94 7.49 -22.25
CA GLY A 394 4.41 6.37 -21.49
C GLY A 394 5.18 5.07 -21.73
N LEU A 395 5.56 4.80 -22.97
CA LEU A 395 6.39 3.65 -23.35
C LEU A 395 7.75 3.70 -22.67
N ARG A 396 8.43 4.85 -22.70
CA ARG A 396 9.74 5.05 -22.07
C ARG A 396 9.70 4.75 -20.56
N VAL A 397 8.73 5.33 -19.86
CA VAL A 397 8.56 5.12 -18.41
C VAL A 397 8.24 3.67 -18.08
N ALA A 398 7.38 3.02 -18.87
CA ALA A 398 7.03 1.62 -18.65
C ALA A 398 8.22 0.68 -18.91
N GLN A 399 9.07 0.98 -19.90
CA GLN A 399 10.32 0.26 -20.18
C GLN A 399 11.32 0.37 -19.03
N GLU A 400 11.56 1.56 -18.50
CA GLU A 400 12.45 1.76 -17.34
C GLU A 400 12.00 0.94 -16.13
N ARG A 401 10.70 0.95 -15.83
CA ARG A 401 10.12 0.13 -14.74
C ARG A 401 10.33 -1.36 -14.99
N TYR A 402 10.12 -1.81 -16.23
CA TYR A 402 10.30 -3.21 -16.60
C TYR A 402 11.76 -3.68 -16.44
N VAL A 403 12.72 -2.86 -16.86
CA VAL A 403 14.16 -3.16 -16.71
C VAL A 403 14.53 -3.27 -15.24
N LYS A 404 14.17 -2.26 -14.44
CA LYS A 404 14.44 -2.25 -13.00
C LYS A 404 13.85 -3.47 -12.30
N GLN A 405 12.63 -3.87 -12.64
CA GLN A 405 12.00 -5.05 -12.06
C GLN A 405 12.74 -6.33 -12.44
N ARG A 406 13.18 -6.48 -13.70
CA ARG A 406 13.97 -7.64 -14.12
C ARG A 406 15.31 -7.74 -13.40
N GLU A 407 15.93 -6.61 -13.08
CA GLU A 407 17.15 -6.59 -12.27
C GLU A 407 16.87 -7.10 -10.85
N THR A 408 15.81 -6.59 -10.20
CA THR A 408 15.41 -7.06 -8.87
C THR A 408 15.08 -8.57 -8.84
N GLU A 409 14.36 -9.09 -9.85
CA GLU A 409 14.07 -10.52 -9.95
C GLU A 409 15.33 -11.37 -10.13
N LYS A 410 16.33 -10.86 -10.87
CA LYS A 410 17.62 -11.55 -11.03
C LYS A 410 18.39 -11.57 -9.71
N GLU A 411 18.40 -10.46 -8.97
CA GLU A 411 19.03 -10.39 -7.65
C GLU A 411 18.40 -11.35 -6.66
N GLU A 412 17.08 -11.45 -6.65
CA GLU A 412 16.36 -12.38 -5.78
C GLU A 412 16.55 -13.83 -6.18
N LYS A 413 16.59 -14.12 -7.49
CA LYS A 413 16.91 -15.47 -7.97
C LYS A 413 18.29 -15.89 -7.48
N LYS A 414 19.30 -15.01 -7.59
CA LYS A 414 20.64 -15.24 -7.06
C LYS A 414 20.63 -15.40 -5.54
N GLU A 415 19.89 -14.57 -4.81
CA GLU A 415 19.78 -14.67 -3.35
C GLU A 415 19.13 -16.00 -2.94
N LYS A 416 18.10 -16.45 -3.67
CA LYS A 416 17.47 -17.75 -3.44
C LYS A 416 18.42 -18.92 -3.72
N GLU A 417 19.17 -18.88 -4.82
CA GLU A 417 20.20 -19.87 -5.12
C GLU A 417 21.24 -19.97 -3.99
N ILE A 418 21.66 -18.83 -3.42
CA ILE A 418 22.58 -18.81 -2.26
C ILE A 418 21.92 -19.38 -1.00
N GLN A 419 20.66 -19.04 -0.75
CA GLN A 419 19.90 -19.57 0.38
C GLN A 419 19.75 -21.10 0.29
N ASP A 420 19.44 -21.62 -0.90
CA ASP A 420 19.34 -23.06 -1.15
C ASP A 420 20.70 -23.77 -0.93
N LEU A 421 21.82 -23.14 -1.32
CA LEU A 421 23.17 -23.64 -1.04
C LEU A 421 23.52 -23.67 0.46
N LEU A 422 22.95 -22.77 1.25
CA LEU A 422 23.23 -22.65 2.69
C LEU A 422 22.30 -23.52 3.55
N LYS A 423 21.16 -23.97 3.00
CA LYS A 423 20.08 -24.65 3.72
C LYS A 423 20.52 -25.86 4.55
N GLU A 424 21.50 -26.64 4.08
CA GLU A 424 22.00 -27.84 4.76
C GLU A 424 23.33 -27.60 5.50
N LYS A 425 23.85 -26.38 5.50
CA LYS A 425 25.17 -26.06 6.07
C LYS A 425 25.12 -25.57 7.52
N CYS A 426 23.93 -25.31 8.07
CA CYS A 426 23.77 -25.02 9.49
C CYS A 426 23.46 -26.34 10.24
N PRO A 427 24.34 -26.81 11.16
CA PRO A 427 24.09 -28.01 11.97
C PRO A 427 22.76 -27.98 12.75
N LEU A 428 22.27 -26.79 13.07
CA LEU A 428 21.03 -26.55 13.81
C LEU A 428 19.80 -26.32 12.91
N GLY A 429 19.95 -26.42 11.58
CA GLY A 429 18.85 -26.26 10.63
C GLY A 429 18.23 -24.87 10.55
N SER A 430 18.85 -23.84 11.17
CA SER A 430 18.32 -22.48 11.19
C SER A 430 18.43 -21.77 9.84
N ASP A 431 17.47 -20.88 9.55
CA ASP A 431 17.49 -20.01 8.38
C ASP A 431 18.73 -19.10 8.34
N TRP A 432 19.15 -18.71 7.13
CA TRP A 432 20.29 -17.81 6.93
C TRP A 432 19.85 -16.39 6.59
N ILE A 433 20.48 -15.41 7.25
CA ILE A 433 20.17 -13.98 7.12
C ILE A 433 21.35 -13.30 6.44
N LYS A 434 21.06 -12.58 5.35
CA LYS A 434 22.06 -11.82 4.59
C LYS A 434 22.54 -10.61 5.39
N GLN A 435 23.86 -10.47 5.50
CA GLN A 435 24.58 -9.36 6.12
C GLN A 435 25.45 -8.63 5.08
N GLU A 436 26.14 -7.55 5.48
CA GLU A 436 26.99 -6.76 4.58
C GLU A 436 28.18 -7.53 4.01
N SER A 437 28.71 -8.51 4.75
CA SER A 437 29.91 -9.28 4.38
C SER A 437 29.66 -10.76 4.07
N GLY A 438 28.39 -11.20 4.10
CA GLY A 438 28.04 -12.61 3.91
C GLY A 438 26.65 -12.96 4.42
N TYR A 439 26.53 -14.12 5.07
CA TYR A 439 25.32 -14.63 5.69
C TYR A 439 25.62 -15.15 7.10
N ARG A 440 24.63 -15.05 8.00
CA ARG A 440 24.69 -15.58 9.36
C ARG A 440 23.43 -16.36 9.68
N CYS A 441 23.56 -17.47 10.41
CA CYS A 441 22.40 -18.27 10.79
C CYS A 441 21.49 -17.51 11.77
N ALA A 442 20.21 -17.90 11.85
CA ALA A 442 19.22 -17.22 12.68
C ALA A 442 19.48 -17.34 14.20
N GLY A 443 20.22 -18.36 14.65
CA GLY A 443 20.69 -18.52 16.03
C GLY A 443 21.91 -17.65 16.36
N GLY A 444 22.65 -17.24 15.34
CA GLY A 444 23.76 -16.28 15.43
C GLY A 444 25.16 -16.89 15.48
N SER A 445 25.31 -18.19 15.77
CA SER A 445 26.63 -18.84 15.95
C SER A 445 27.42 -19.05 14.65
N HIS A 446 26.77 -19.45 13.56
CA HIS A 446 27.45 -19.78 12.30
C HIS A 446 27.41 -18.62 11.29
N SER A 447 28.51 -18.43 10.55
CA SER A 447 28.58 -17.40 9.50
C SER A 447 29.37 -17.86 8.27
N ALA A 448 28.97 -17.34 7.11
CA ALA A 448 29.58 -17.65 5.82
C ALA A 448 29.83 -16.36 5.04
N THR A 449 31.07 -16.07 4.69
CA THR A 449 31.43 -14.91 3.86
C THR A 449 31.08 -15.15 2.39
N PHE A 450 30.97 -14.08 1.59
CA PHE A 450 30.70 -14.23 0.16
C PHE A 450 31.77 -15.05 -0.59
N GLU A 451 33.03 -14.96 -0.17
CA GLU A 451 34.13 -15.76 -0.74
C GLU A 451 34.02 -17.24 -0.38
N GLN A 452 33.70 -17.54 0.89
CA GLN A 452 33.47 -18.90 1.36
C GLN A 452 32.29 -19.56 0.63
N ILE A 453 31.19 -18.84 0.43
CA ILE A 453 30.01 -19.31 -0.33
C ILE A 453 30.39 -19.61 -1.78
N LYS A 454 31.21 -18.77 -2.41
CA LYS A 454 31.71 -18.97 -3.78
C LYS A 454 32.61 -20.21 -3.91
N ASN A 455 33.36 -20.53 -2.85
CA ASN A 455 34.28 -21.68 -2.80
C ASN A 455 33.65 -22.94 -2.16
N GLY A 456 32.36 -22.90 -1.79
CA GLY A 456 31.65 -24.03 -1.19
C GLY A 456 31.93 -24.31 0.29
N GLN A 457 32.75 -23.50 0.96
CA GLN A 457 33.13 -23.66 2.37
C GLN A 457 32.21 -22.82 3.28
N VAL A 458 31.95 -23.27 4.50
CA VAL A 458 31.26 -22.48 5.55
C VAL A 458 32.09 -22.61 6.82
N SER A 459 32.42 -21.49 7.46
CA SER A 459 33.12 -21.49 8.75
C SER A 459 32.14 -21.77 9.89
N GLY A 460 32.50 -22.75 10.71
CA GLY A 460 31.84 -23.06 11.99
C GLY A 460 32.18 -22.05 13.06
#